data_AF-A0A9N9NIS4-F1
#
_entry.id   AF-A0A9N9NIS4-F1
#
_cell.length_a   1.000
_cell.length_b   1.000
_cell.length_c   1.000
_cell.angle_alpha   90.00
_cell.angle_beta   90.00
_cell.angle_gamma   90.00
#
_symmetry.space_group_name_H-M   'P 1'
#
loop_
_entity.id
_entity.type
_entity.pdbx_description
1 polymer ?
#
loop_
_entity_poly.entity_id
_entity_poly.type
_entity_poly.pdbx_seq_one_letter_code
_entity_poly.pdbx_strand_id
1 'polypeptide(L)'
;HQSESEDDDVNNNSGTFLKHISLLTNDSKEKRLEKVTGLKLEAIGVDIGHEVRCDVFGWDDRPEREQCDRYLPHLRKILQISKYRNLEVFDASKKKKFLSMNNEILPIRLIGTTDAAVVDRFSVSSRIPQNHTWILFELKKSVNDSCMYQALAELTASDLKSVHAVLTVLTDLRDDWQFFCFEDKKIVTFTLPKGKAVALIRDNLKFANQDQNN
;
A
#
# COMPACT_ATOMS: atom_id res chain seq x y z
N HIS A 1 -25.93 62.96 -19.34
CA HIS A 1 -26.70 61.74 -19.61
C HIS A 1 -26.02 60.59 -18.88
N GLN A 2 -26.78 59.89 -18.03
CA GLN A 2 -26.58 58.50 -17.58
C GLN A 2 -26.39 57.59 -18.83
N SER A 3 -25.89 56.35 -18.84
CA SER A 3 -25.62 55.27 -17.86
C SER A 3 -24.87 54.14 -18.59
N GLU A 4 -24.08 53.37 -17.83
CA GLU A 4 -23.85 51.90 -17.86
C GLU A 4 -23.68 51.11 -19.18
N SER A 5 -22.59 50.33 -19.23
CA SER A 5 -22.66 48.86 -19.34
C SER A 5 -21.41 48.22 -18.72
N GLU A 6 -21.65 47.29 -17.79
CA GLU A 6 -20.74 46.28 -17.25
C GLU A 6 -20.48 45.19 -18.31
N ASP A 7 -19.28 44.60 -18.33
CA ASP A 7 -19.09 43.18 -17.99
C ASP A 7 -17.64 42.72 -18.27
N ASP A 8 -17.04 42.21 -17.19
CA ASP A 8 -16.13 41.06 -17.05
C ASP A 8 -15.14 40.71 -18.16
N ASP A 9 -13.84 40.79 -17.80
CA ASP A 9 -12.85 39.85 -18.29
C ASP A 9 -11.98 39.32 -17.13
N VAL A 10 -12.54 38.30 -16.47
CA VAL A 10 -11.82 37.35 -15.63
C VAL A 10 -11.10 36.35 -16.54
N ASN A 11 -9.78 36.45 -16.67
CA ASN A 11 -8.88 35.28 -16.69
C ASN A 11 -7.44 35.68 -16.99
N ASN A 12 -6.56 35.66 -15.97
CA ASN A 12 -5.14 35.42 -16.24
C ASN A 12 -4.36 34.91 -15.02
N ASN A 13 -4.81 33.82 -14.39
CA ASN A 13 -4.00 33.18 -13.34
C ASN A 13 -4.04 31.65 -13.29
N SER A 14 -4.69 30.99 -14.25
CA SER A 14 -4.73 29.52 -14.31
C SER A 14 -3.48 28.90 -14.98
N GLY A 15 -2.72 29.67 -15.76
CA GLY A 15 -1.53 29.19 -16.48
C GLY A 15 -0.24 29.08 -15.67
N THR A 16 -0.11 29.83 -14.57
CA THR A 16 1.13 29.94 -13.76
C THR A 16 1.17 28.94 -12.60
N PHE A 17 0.00 28.51 -12.13
CA PHE A 17 -0.13 27.58 -11.00
C PHE A 17 0.15 26.12 -11.42
N LEU A 18 -0.17 25.75 -12.66
CA LEU A 18 0.03 24.40 -13.17
C LEU A 18 1.48 24.10 -13.59
N LYS A 19 2.30 25.12 -13.90
CA LYS A 19 3.73 24.93 -14.19
C LYS A 19 4.55 24.56 -12.95
N HIS A 20 4.15 25.03 -11.77
CA HIS A 20 4.87 24.73 -10.51
C HIS A 20 4.62 23.32 -9.96
N ILE A 21 3.56 22.62 -10.41
CA ILE A 21 3.31 21.23 -10.00
C ILE A 21 4.21 20.24 -10.76
N SER A 22 4.76 20.64 -11.92
CA SER A 22 5.61 19.79 -12.76
C SER A 22 7.08 19.69 -12.34
N LEU A 23 7.52 20.39 -11.29
CA LEU A 23 8.92 20.45 -10.85
C LEU A 23 9.17 19.87 -9.45
N LEU A 24 8.18 19.23 -8.84
CA LEU A 24 8.38 18.49 -7.59
C LEU A 24 8.93 17.10 -7.91
N THR A 25 10.23 17.06 -8.20
CA THR A 25 11.05 15.85 -8.17
C THR A 25 10.83 15.11 -6.84
N ASN A 26 10.85 13.78 -6.87
CA ASN A 26 10.49 12.92 -5.72
C ASN A 26 11.23 13.25 -4.44
N ASP A 27 12.50 13.67 -4.54
CA ASP A 27 13.31 14.22 -3.46
C ASP A 27 12.57 15.26 -2.60
N SER A 28 11.76 16.12 -3.23
CA SER A 28 11.06 17.21 -2.53
C SER A 28 9.91 16.72 -1.65
N LYS A 29 9.28 15.60 -2.00
CA LYS A 29 8.14 15.04 -1.25
C LYS A 29 8.62 14.14 -0.11
N GLU A 30 9.67 13.36 -0.32
CA GLU A 30 10.34 12.58 0.74
C GLU A 30 10.89 13.50 1.84
N LYS A 31 11.62 14.56 1.45
CA LYS A 31 12.12 15.58 2.39
C LYS A 31 10.98 16.29 3.16
N ARG A 32 9.78 16.38 2.58
CA ARG A 32 8.61 16.93 3.27
C ARG A 32 8.02 15.94 4.29
N LEU A 33 7.98 14.65 3.97
CA LEU A 33 7.53 13.63 4.93
C LEU A 33 8.42 13.64 6.17
N GLU A 34 9.74 13.62 5.99
CA GLU A 34 10.69 13.71 7.09
C GLU A 34 10.52 15.00 7.89
N LYS A 35 10.40 16.15 7.22
CA LYS A 35 10.24 17.45 7.89
C LYS A 35 8.96 17.56 8.73
N VAL A 36 7.86 16.94 8.28
CA VAL A 36 6.55 17.04 8.94
C VAL A 36 6.37 15.98 10.02
N THR A 37 6.90 14.77 9.82
CA THR A 37 6.63 13.61 10.69
C THR A 37 7.85 13.18 11.52
N GLY A 38 9.06 13.60 11.14
CA GLY A 38 10.31 13.07 11.68
C GLY A 38 10.66 11.67 11.17
N LEU A 39 9.82 11.04 10.35
CA LEU A 39 10.06 9.71 9.78
C LEU A 39 11.00 9.81 8.59
N LYS A 40 12.13 9.11 8.67
CA LYS A 40 13.07 8.95 7.54
C LYS A 40 12.65 7.76 6.69
N LEU A 41 12.69 7.93 5.38
CA LEU A 41 12.60 6.82 4.43
C LEU A 41 14.02 6.37 4.08
N GLU A 42 14.31 5.07 4.20
CA GLU A 42 15.63 4.51 3.95
C GLU A 42 15.53 3.31 3.01
N ALA A 43 16.23 3.39 1.88
CA ALA A 43 16.32 2.29 0.93
C ALA A 43 17.45 1.34 1.33
N ILE A 44 17.16 0.04 1.47
CA ILE A 44 18.15 -0.97 1.83
C ILE A 44 18.23 -2.09 0.78
N GLY A 45 19.36 -2.79 0.75
CA GLY A 45 19.50 -4.05 0.04
C GLY A 45 19.12 -5.22 0.95
N VAL A 46 18.27 -6.12 0.45
CA VAL A 46 17.90 -7.36 1.16
C VAL A 46 18.32 -8.55 0.31
N ASP A 47 19.10 -9.46 0.88
CA ASP A 47 19.43 -10.71 0.22
C ASP A 47 18.60 -11.87 0.78
N ILE A 48 17.72 -12.41 -0.06
CA ILE A 48 17.00 -13.65 0.21
C ILE A 48 17.77 -14.79 -0.45
N GLY A 49 18.25 -15.72 0.38
CA GLY A 49 19.07 -16.86 -0.04
C GLY A 49 18.34 -17.92 -0.87
N HIS A 50 17.06 -17.70 -1.22
CA HIS A 50 16.31 -18.58 -2.11
C HIS A 50 15.22 -17.81 -2.87
N GLU A 51 14.71 -18.43 -3.93
CA GLU A 51 13.63 -17.91 -4.73
C GLU A 51 12.58 -18.98 -5.02
N VAL A 52 11.37 -18.53 -5.33
CA VAL A 52 10.25 -19.39 -5.69
C VAL A 52 9.88 -19.15 -7.14
N ARG A 53 9.67 -20.24 -7.89
CA ARG A 53 9.05 -20.15 -9.21
C ARG A 53 7.55 -19.84 -9.07
N CYS A 54 7.12 -18.73 -9.66
CA CYS A 54 5.72 -18.32 -9.75
C CYS A 54 5.41 -17.69 -11.10
N ASP A 55 4.18 -17.89 -11.56
CA ASP A 55 3.68 -17.30 -12.80
C ASP A 55 3.53 -15.78 -12.64
N VAL A 56 3.70 -15.02 -13.72
CA VAL A 56 3.36 -13.59 -13.72
C VAL A 56 1.84 -13.41 -13.76
N PHE A 57 1.34 -12.34 -13.16
CA PHE A 57 -0.05 -11.96 -13.32
C PHE A 57 -0.28 -11.23 -14.66
N GLY A 58 -1.28 -11.68 -15.43
CA GLY A 58 -1.64 -11.04 -16.69
C GLY A 58 -2.80 -10.06 -16.51
N TRP A 59 -2.51 -8.80 -16.19
CA TRP A 59 -3.53 -7.75 -16.15
C TRP A 59 -4.30 -7.68 -17.48
N ASP A 60 -5.63 -7.60 -17.42
CA ASP A 60 -6.48 -7.30 -18.58
C ASP A 60 -6.84 -5.80 -18.64
N ASP A 61 -7.68 -5.39 -19.59
CA ASP A 61 -8.05 -3.99 -19.80
C ASP A 61 -9.00 -3.42 -18.74
N ARG A 62 -9.67 -4.26 -17.94
CA ARG A 62 -10.59 -3.79 -16.89
C ARG A 62 -9.87 -2.95 -15.84
N PRO A 63 -10.54 -2.01 -15.16
CA PRO A 63 -9.95 -1.29 -14.02
C PRO A 63 -9.31 -2.23 -12.98
N GLU A 64 -8.20 -1.81 -12.35
CA GLU A 64 -7.42 -2.62 -11.39
C GLU A 64 -8.31 -3.35 -10.37
N ARG A 65 -9.19 -2.59 -9.70
CA ARG A 65 -10.10 -3.10 -8.66
C ARG A 65 -11.12 -4.11 -9.18
N GLU A 66 -11.52 -4.00 -10.45
CA GLU A 66 -12.50 -4.91 -11.05
C GLU A 66 -11.89 -6.28 -11.35
N GLN A 67 -10.56 -6.41 -11.32
CA GLN A 67 -9.86 -7.68 -11.54
C GLN A 67 -9.64 -8.48 -10.24
N CYS A 68 -10.31 -8.12 -9.14
CA CYS A 68 -10.22 -8.84 -7.86
C CYS A 68 -10.57 -10.33 -7.96
N ASP A 69 -11.43 -10.68 -8.93
CA ASP A 69 -11.77 -12.06 -9.28
C ASP A 69 -10.56 -12.86 -9.81
N ARG A 70 -9.52 -12.18 -10.29
CA ARG A 70 -8.30 -12.78 -10.85
C ARG A 70 -7.09 -12.63 -9.93
N TYR A 71 -6.82 -11.43 -9.42
CA TYR A 71 -5.60 -11.21 -8.62
C TYR A 71 -5.70 -11.86 -7.24
N LEU A 72 -6.89 -11.96 -6.63
CA LEU A 72 -7.01 -12.61 -5.32
C LEU A 72 -6.73 -14.12 -5.41
N PRO A 73 -7.32 -14.90 -6.35
CA PRO A 73 -6.90 -16.29 -6.55
C PRO A 73 -5.42 -16.44 -6.90
N HIS A 74 -4.86 -15.52 -7.70
CA HIS A 74 -3.44 -15.52 -8.02
C HIS A 74 -2.59 -15.36 -6.75
N LEU A 75 -2.85 -14.35 -5.93
CA LEU A 75 -2.20 -14.14 -4.63
C LEU A 75 -2.31 -15.39 -3.75
N ARG A 76 -3.52 -15.95 -3.57
CA ARG A 76 -3.72 -17.17 -2.78
C ARG A 76 -2.86 -18.34 -3.27
N LYS A 77 -2.72 -18.51 -4.59
CA LYS A 77 -1.89 -19.53 -5.24
C LYS A 77 -0.40 -19.28 -4.96
N ILE A 78 0.10 -18.08 -5.26
CA ILE A 78 1.54 -17.77 -5.13
C ILE A 78 1.97 -17.68 -3.67
N LEU A 79 1.10 -17.29 -2.74
CA LEU A 79 1.40 -17.27 -1.31
C LEU A 79 1.20 -18.63 -0.63
N GLN A 80 0.56 -19.58 -1.32
CA GLN A 80 0.18 -20.88 -0.77
C GLN A 80 -0.61 -20.76 0.53
N ILE A 81 -1.52 -19.77 0.58
CA ILE A 81 -2.21 -19.38 1.82
C ILE A 81 -2.98 -20.55 2.47
N SER A 82 -3.43 -21.52 1.66
CA SER A 82 -4.16 -22.70 2.13
C SER A 82 -3.35 -23.60 3.07
N LYS A 83 -2.03 -23.43 3.15
CA LYS A 83 -1.16 -24.11 4.11
C LYS A 83 -1.29 -23.57 5.53
N TYR A 84 -1.78 -22.34 5.69
CA TYR A 84 -1.88 -21.65 6.97
C TYR A 84 -3.34 -21.62 7.42
N ARG A 85 -3.66 -22.35 8.50
CA ARG A 85 -5.04 -22.47 8.97
C ARG A 85 -5.60 -21.16 9.51
N ASN A 86 -4.74 -20.35 10.11
CA ASN A 86 -5.14 -19.14 10.83
C ASN A 86 -5.00 -17.87 9.99
N LEU A 87 -4.51 -17.96 8.74
CA LEU A 87 -4.34 -16.81 7.86
C LEU A 87 -5.29 -16.88 6.66
N GLU A 88 -5.61 -15.71 6.11
CA GLU A 88 -6.42 -15.55 4.91
C GLU A 88 -5.99 -14.34 4.08
N VAL A 89 -6.08 -14.46 2.74
CA VAL A 89 -6.03 -13.31 1.82
C VAL A 89 -7.43 -12.70 1.75
N PHE A 90 -7.56 -11.51 2.32
CA PHE A 90 -8.79 -10.75 2.46
C PHE A 90 -8.96 -9.71 1.33
N ASP A 91 -10.16 -9.64 0.75
CA ASP A 91 -10.55 -8.62 -0.23
C ASP A 91 -10.85 -7.30 0.48
N ALA A 92 -9.89 -6.38 0.47
CA ALA A 92 -10.04 -5.06 1.09
C ALA A 92 -10.61 -4.01 0.14
N SER A 93 -10.61 -4.28 -1.18
CA SER A 93 -11.04 -3.35 -2.23
C SER A 93 -12.48 -2.84 -2.04
N LYS A 94 -13.35 -3.68 -1.46
CA LYS A 94 -14.77 -3.36 -1.20
C LYS A 94 -15.00 -2.67 0.15
N LYS A 95 -13.99 -2.61 1.02
CA LYS A 95 -14.09 -1.98 2.34
C LYS A 95 -13.53 -0.57 2.32
N LYS A 96 -14.37 0.39 1.93
CA LYS A 96 -14.07 1.84 1.91
C LYS A 96 -13.53 2.44 3.22
N LYS A 97 -13.61 1.71 4.33
CA LYS A 97 -13.15 2.14 5.66
C LYS A 97 -12.09 1.23 6.27
N PHE A 98 -11.50 0.31 5.50
CA PHE A 98 -10.52 -0.65 6.01
C PHE A 98 -9.37 0.07 6.72
N LEU A 99 -8.75 1.05 6.06
CA LEU A 99 -7.67 1.86 6.63
C LEU A 99 -8.17 3.18 7.25
N SER A 100 -9.45 3.51 7.11
CA SER A 100 -10.01 4.76 7.64
C SER A 100 -9.96 4.88 9.16
N MET A 101 -9.26 5.87 9.69
CA MET A 101 -9.16 6.15 11.12
C MET A 101 -9.38 7.62 11.44
N ASN A 102 -10.11 7.86 12.53
CA ASN A 102 -10.05 9.12 13.26
C ASN A 102 -9.17 8.81 14.48
N ASN A 103 -7.90 9.20 14.43
CA ASN A 103 -6.99 8.97 15.55
C ASN A 103 -6.68 10.31 16.21
N GLU A 104 -6.67 10.38 17.53
CA GLU A 104 -6.22 11.55 18.28
C GLU A 104 -4.71 11.80 18.11
N ILE A 105 -3.95 10.77 17.71
CA ILE A 105 -2.49 10.82 17.49
C ILE A 105 -2.14 11.60 16.21
N LEU A 106 -2.96 11.48 15.16
CA LEU A 106 -2.74 12.20 13.91
C LEU A 106 -3.81 13.28 13.75
N PRO A 107 -3.45 14.56 13.60
CA PRO A 107 -4.41 15.65 13.37
C PRO A 107 -5.07 15.57 11.97
N ILE A 108 -4.86 14.47 11.25
CA ILE A 108 -5.40 14.20 9.92
C ILE A 108 -6.21 12.91 9.94
N ARG A 109 -7.38 12.95 9.32
CA ARG A 109 -8.16 11.74 9.05
C ARG A 109 -7.54 11.01 7.87
N LEU A 110 -6.91 9.87 8.13
CA LEU A 110 -6.50 8.96 7.06
C LEU A 110 -7.74 8.20 6.58
N ILE A 111 -8.12 8.39 5.32
CA ILE A 111 -9.16 7.61 4.64
C ILE A 111 -8.45 6.80 3.57
N GLY A 112 -8.35 5.50 3.79
CA GLY A 112 -7.65 4.61 2.88
C GLY A 112 -8.44 3.34 2.60
N THR A 113 -8.30 2.88 1.37
CA THR A 113 -8.55 1.50 0.97
C THR A 113 -7.20 0.86 0.67
N THR A 114 -7.22 -0.43 0.38
CA THR A 114 -6.10 -1.19 -0.19
C THR A 114 -6.75 -2.31 -1.00
N ASP A 115 -6.04 -2.93 -1.93
CA ASP A 115 -6.65 -3.94 -2.80
C ASP A 115 -6.80 -5.28 -2.09
N ALA A 116 -5.77 -5.71 -1.37
CA ALA A 116 -5.80 -6.96 -0.61
C ALA A 116 -4.97 -6.88 0.67
N ALA A 117 -5.26 -7.76 1.62
CA ALA A 117 -4.50 -7.89 2.85
C ALA A 117 -4.33 -9.37 3.23
N VAL A 118 -3.25 -9.72 3.91
CA VAL A 118 -3.18 -10.96 4.69
C VAL A 118 -3.51 -10.63 6.13
N VAL A 119 -4.51 -11.33 6.66
CA VAL A 119 -5.05 -11.10 8.00
C VAL A 119 -5.27 -12.42 8.73
N ASP A 120 -5.48 -12.32 10.04
CA ASP A 120 -5.92 -13.45 10.84
C ASP A 120 -7.34 -13.88 10.44
N ARG A 121 -7.56 -15.16 10.18
CA ARG A 121 -8.87 -15.69 9.75
C ARG A 121 -9.97 -15.42 10.77
N PHE A 122 -9.67 -15.56 12.05
CA PHE A 122 -10.62 -15.27 13.13
C PHE A 122 -11.06 -13.81 13.15
N SER A 123 -10.15 -12.88 12.81
CA SER A 123 -10.47 -11.45 12.75
C SER A 123 -11.49 -11.12 11.65
N VAL A 124 -11.50 -11.89 10.55
CA VAL A 124 -12.50 -11.77 9.49
C VAL A 124 -13.88 -12.14 10.02
N SER A 125 -14.00 -13.28 10.71
CA SER A 125 -15.26 -13.73 11.34
C SER A 125 -15.74 -12.75 12.41
N SER A 126 -14.81 -12.15 13.17
CA SER A 126 -15.08 -11.13 14.17
C SER A 126 -15.29 -9.71 13.58
N ARG A 127 -15.28 -9.56 12.25
CA ARG A 127 -15.49 -8.30 11.52
C ARG A 127 -14.47 -7.20 11.84
N ILE A 128 -13.29 -7.56 12.33
CA ILE A 128 -12.18 -6.65 12.65
C ILE A 128 -10.86 -6.98 11.90
N PRO A 129 -10.88 -7.35 10.60
CA PRO A 129 -9.67 -7.76 9.89
C PRO A 129 -8.58 -6.68 9.82
N GLN A 130 -8.97 -5.41 9.82
CA GLN A 130 -8.03 -4.29 9.82
C GLN A 130 -7.18 -4.19 11.09
N ASN A 131 -7.59 -4.82 12.19
CA ASN A 131 -6.86 -4.81 13.46
C ASN A 131 -5.84 -5.97 13.56
N HIS A 132 -5.84 -6.89 12.60
CA HIS A 132 -5.04 -8.11 12.61
C HIS A 132 -4.40 -8.33 11.23
N THR A 133 -3.83 -7.26 10.68
CA THR A 133 -3.19 -7.26 9.37
C THR A 133 -1.71 -7.55 9.51
N TRP A 134 -1.21 -8.53 8.76
CA TRP A 134 0.22 -8.82 8.65
C TRP A 134 0.85 -8.17 7.43
N ILE A 135 0.15 -8.26 6.30
CA ILE A 135 0.65 -7.77 5.01
C ILE A 135 -0.45 -6.99 4.31
N LEU A 136 -0.11 -5.82 3.78
CA LEU A 136 -0.94 -5.07 2.85
C LEU A 136 -0.44 -5.22 1.42
N PHE A 137 -1.35 -5.30 0.46
CA PHE A 137 -1.06 -5.31 -0.96
C PHE A 137 -1.75 -4.15 -1.65
N GLU A 138 -0.95 -3.21 -2.12
CA GLU A 138 -1.37 -2.18 -3.06
C GLU A 138 -1.00 -2.63 -4.47
N LEU A 139 -2.01 -2.88 -5.30
CA LEU A 139 -1.85 -3.54 -6.59
C LEU A 139 -2.03 -2.53 -7.73
N LYS A 140 -1.04 -2.42 -8.60
CA LYS A 140 -1.08 -1.50 -9.75
C LYS A 140 -0.81 -2.22 -11.06
N LYS A 141 -1.43 -1.79 -12.17
CA LYS A 141 -1.03 -2.23 -13.51
C LYS A 141 0.35 -1.72 -13.91
N SER A 142 0.73 -0.56 -13.36
CA SER A 142 2.03 0.08 -13.57
C SER A 142 2.40 0.83 -12.30
N VAL A 143 3.55 0.50 -11.71
CA VAL A 143 4.04 1.21 -10.54
C VAL A 143 4.68 2.54 -10.98
N ASN A 144 4.37 3.60 -10.23
CA ASN A 144 4.97 4.92 -10.40
C ASN A 144 5.10 5.60 -9.03
N ASP A 145 5.75 6.75 -8.97
CA ASP A 145 6.05 7.43 -7.71
C ASP A 145 4.81 7.80 -6.89
N SER A 146 3.68 8.12 -7.54
CA SER A 146 2.45 8.42 -6.82
C SER A 146 1.91 7.20 -6.07
N CYS A 147 2.15 6.00 -6.61
CA CYS A 147 1.78 4.74 -5.97
C CYS A 147 2.60 4.50 -4.70
N MET A 148 3.88 4.91 -4.67
CA MET A 148 4.72 4.81 -3.48
C MET A 148 4.15 5.64 -2.33
N TYR A 149 3.78 6.90 -2.56
CA TYR A 149 3.20 7.74 -1.50
C TYR A 149 1.86 7.20 -0.99
N GLN A 150 1.08 6.57 -1.88
CA GLN A 150 -0.13 5.86 -1.46
C GLN A 150 0.22 4.68 -0.56
N ALA A 151 1.16 3.82 -0.95
CA ALA A 151 1.60 2.68 -0.15
C ALA A 151 2.16 3.10 1.22
N LEU A 152 2.90 4.21 1.31
CA LEU A 152 3.40 4.76 2.58
C LEU A 152 2.26 5.24 3.50
N ALA A 153 1.24 5.89 2.94
CA ALA A 153 0.07 6.31 3.70
C ALA A 153 -0.73 5.09 4.19
N GLU A 154 -0.84 4.05 3.36
CA GLU A 154 -1.49 2.79 3.72
C GLU A 154 -0.72 2.04 4.82
N LEU A 155 0.61 1.95 4.71
CA LEU A 155 1.49 1.42 5.77
C LEU A 155 1.21 2.14 7.09
N THR A 156 1.31 3.47 7.11
CA THR A 156 1.09 4.27 8.31
C THR A 156 -0.29 4.01 8.94
N ALA A 157 -1.35 3.98 8.13
CA ALA A 157 -2.69 3.74 8.62
C ALA A 157 -2.88 2.30 9.17
N SER A 158 -2.24 1.33 8.54
CA SER A 158 -2.33 -0.08 8.91
C SER A 158 -1.54 -0.41 10.15
N ASP A 159 -0.33 0.13 10.29
CA ASP A 159 0.57 -0.10 11.42
C ASP A 159 -0.02 0.50 12.71
N LEU A 160 -0.66 1.67 12.62
CA LEU A 160 -1.39 2.27 13.75
C LEU A 160 -2.67 1.50 14.16
N LYS A 161 -3.17 0.60 13.32
CA LYS A 161 -4.43 -0.13 13.53
C LYS A 161 -4.23 -1.58 13.90
N SER A 162 -3.26 -2.21 13.26
CA SER A 162 -2.95 -3.61 13.45
C SER A 162 -2.28 -3.80 14.81
N VAL A 163 -2.53 -4.95 15.43
CA VAL A 163 -1.74 -5.39 16.58
C VAL A 163 -0.39 -5.97 16.17
N HIS A 164 -0.17 -6.18 14.87
CA HIS A 164 1.05 -6.74 14.28
C HIS A 164 1.83 -5.65 13.55
N ALA A 165 3.15 -5.81 13.48
CA ALA A 165 3.99 -5.01 12.57
C ALA A 165 3.59 -5.31 11.12
N VAL A 166 3.23 -4.27 10.35
CA VAL A 166 2.69 -4.46 9.00
C VAL A 166 3.77 -4.35 7.93
N LEU A 167 3.78 -5.30 7.00
CA LEU A 167 4.54 -5.23 5.76
C LEU A 167 3.63 -4.77 4.61
N THR A 168 3.89 -3.61 4.02
CA THR A 168 3.18 -3.15 2.82
C THR A 168 3.95 -3.54 1.57
N VAL A 169 3.24 -4.10 0.59
CA VAL A 169 3.76 -4.54 -0.71
C VAL A 169 3.08 -3.74 -1.81
N LEU A 170 3.86 -2.92 -2.51
CA LEU A 170 3.44 -2.26 -3.75
C LEU A 170 3.93 -3.11 -4.92
N THR A 171 3.02 -3.62 -5.72
CA THR A 171 3.40 -4.53 -6.80
C THR A 171 2.45 -4.50 -7.98
N ASP A 172 3.00 -4.80 -9.15
CA ASP A 172 2.21 -5.11 -10.34
C ASP A 172 1.98 -6.61 -10.55
N LEU A 173 2.39 -7.45 -9.59
CA LEU A 173 2.36 -8.91 -9.64
C LEU A 173 3.11 -9.51 -10.85
N ARG A 174 3.98 -8.72 -11.49
CA ARG A 174 4.92 -9.15 -12.52
C ARG A 174 6.33 -8.92 -11.99
N ASP A 175 6.95 -7.81 -12.36
CA ASP A 175 8.37 -7.55 -12.15
C ASP A 175 8.62 -6.48 -11.07
N ASP A 176 7.63 -5.64 -10.79
CA ASP A 176 7.73 -4.61 -9.75
C ASP A 176 7.24 -5.16 -8.41
N TRP A 177 8.16 -5.33 -7.47
CA TRP A 177 7.87 -5.71 -6.08
C TRP A 177 8.65 -4.81 -5.14
N GLN A 178 7.95 -3.87 -4.52
CA GLN A 178 8.50 -2.92 -3.56
C GLN A 178 7.87 -3.16 -2.19
N PHE A 179 8.70 -3.15 -1.16
CA PHE A 179 8.32 -3.44 0.20
C PHE A 179 8.51 -2.19 1.06
N PHE A 180 7.64 -2.03 2.05
CA PHE A 180 7.70 -0.97 3.05
C PHE A 180 7.33 -1.53 4.41
N CYS A 181 8.12 -1.22 5.44
CA CYS A 181 7.80 -1.52 6.83
C CYS A 181 8.39 -0.45 7.74
N PHE A 182 7.88 -0.38 8.97
CA PHE A 182 8.53 0.39 10.02
C PHE A 182 9.68 -0.40 10.64
N GLU A 183 10.80 0.28 10.82
CA GLU A 183 11.92 -0.18 11.63
C GLU A 183 12.33 0.98 12.56
N ASP A 184 12.10 0.79 13.86
CA ASP A 184 12.25 1.82 14.89
C ASP A 184 11.52 3.14 14.55
N LYS A 185 12.29 4.18 14.19
CA LYS A 185 11.80 5.54 13.86
C LYS A 185 11.92 5.85 12.37
N LYS A 186 12.04 4.82 11.54
CA LYS A 186 12.22 4.95 10.10
C LYS A 186 11.24 4.06 9.37
N ILE A 187 10.99 4.41 8.12
CA ILE A 187 10.37 3.53 7.15
C ILE A 187 11.50 2.98 6.29
N VAL A 188 11.58 1.66 6.22
CA VAL A 188 12.54 0.97 5.38
C VAL A 188 11.85 0.53 4.10
N THR A 189 12.51 0.70 2.97
CA THR A 189 12.04 0.23 1.67
C THR A 189 13.10 -0.55 0.93
N PHE A 190 12.68 -1.56 0.18
CA PHE A 190 13.55 -2.37 -0.66
C PHE A 190 12.75 -3.01 -1.79
N THR A 191 13.45 -3.44 -2.84
CA THR A 191 12.87 -4.15 -3.97
C THR A 191 13.45 -5.54 -4.07
N LEU A 192 12.65 -6.48 -4.58
CA LEU A 192 13.11 -7.86 -4.82
C LEU A 192 12.61 -8.34 -6.18
N PRO A 193 13.39 -9.16 -6.90
CA PRO A 193 12.85 -9.93 -8.02
C PRO A 193 11.66 -10.78 -7.54
N LYS A 194 10.63 -10.93 -8.37
CA LYS A 194 9.38 -11.65 -8.06
C LYS A 194 9.57 -12.96 -7.29
N GLY A 195 10.52 -13.81 -7.72
CA GLY A 195 10.76 -15.09 -7.06
C GLY A 195 11.25 -14.95 -5.61
N LYS A 196 12.12 -13.98 -5.35
CA LYS A 196 12.59 -13.63 -4.00
C LYS A 196 11.52 -12.89 -3.20
N ALA A 197 10.74 -12.01 -3.84
CA ALA A 197 9.62 -11.31 -3.23
C ALA A 197 8.58 -12.29 -2.65
N VAL A 198 8.16 -13.28 -3.45
CA VAL A 198 7.22 -14.31 -3.00
C VAL A 198 7.84 -15.22 -1.93
N ALA A 199 9.14 -15.51 -2.01
CA ALA A 199 9.86 -16.25 -0.98
C ALA A 199 9.82 -15.53 0.38
N LEU A 200 10.20 -14.25 0.40
CA LEU A 200 10.16 -13.40 1.60
C LEU A 200 8.76 -13.37 2.22
N ILE A 201 7.72 -13.16 1.40
CA ILE A 201 6.34 -13.11 1.91
C ILE A 201 5.97 -14.45 2.54
N ARG A 202 6.29 -15.58 1.88
CA ARG A 202 5.98 -16.90 2.43
C ARG A 202 6.70 -17.18 3.75
N ASP A 203 7.93 -16.70 3.93
CA ASP A 203 8.63 -16.85 5.20
C ASP A 203 7.99 -16.02 6.31
N ASN A 204 7.58 -14.77 6.01
CA ASN A 204 6.78 -13.95 6.92
C ASN A 204 5.46 -14.65 7.32
N LEU A 205 4.78 -15.31 6.37
CA LEU A 205 3.55 -16.05 6.66
C LEU A 205 3.78 -17.27 7.58
N LYS A 206 4.92 -17.97 7.45
CA LYS A 206 5.27 -19.07 8.36
C LYS A 206 5.45 -18.56 9.78
N PHE A 207 6.17 -17.44 9.93
CA PHE A 207 6.39 -16.78 11.22
C PHE A 207 5.05 -16.34 11.84
N ALA A 208 4.24 -15.59 11.10
CA ALA A 208 2.91 -15.14 11.53
C ALA A 208 2.01 -16.30 11.98
N ASN A 209 2.03 -17.43 11.26
CA ASN A 209 1.25 -18.60 11.63
C ASN A 209 1.78 -19.29 12.91
N GLN A 210 3.09 -19.24 13.18
CA GLN A 210 3.67 -19.79 14.41
C GLN A 210 3.30 -18.95 15.63
N ASP A 211 3.36 -17.62 15.52
CA ASP A 211 2.98 -16.70 16.58
C ASP A 211 1.53 -16.89 17.03
N GLN A 212 0.62 -17.25 16.12
CA GLN A 212 -0.79 -17.52 16.45
C GLN A 212 -1.03 -18.82 17.24
N ASN A 213 -0.05 -19.71 17.32
CA ASN A 213 -0.18 -21.00 18.04
C ASN A 213 0.49 -20.99 19.42
N ASN A 214 1.12 -19.88 19.80
CA ASN A 214 1.72 -19.66 21.12
C ASN A 214 0.78 -18.82 21.99
#